data_AF-A0A0N0MXM0-F1
#
_entry.id   AF-A0A0N0MXM0-F1
#
_cell.length_a   1.000
_cell.length_b   1.000
_cell.length_c   1.000
_cell.angle_alpha   90.00
_cell.angle_beta   90.00
_cell.angle_gamma   90.00
#
_symmetry.space_group_name_H-M   'P 1'
#
loop_
_entity.id
_entity.type
_entity.pdbx_description
1 polymer ?
#
loop_
_entity_poly.entity_id
_entity_poly.type
_entity_poly.pdbx_seq_one_letter_code
_entity_poly.pdbx_strand_id
1 'polypeptide(L)'
;MAHPFHPLAGRGVEVLYSMKRGGRRMFVVGTGTGASMTLPVEWTDRGPAAQDARVSQEGLVELRALLDALAIRCVDQAEGGES
;
A
#
# COMPACT_ATOMS: atom_id res chain seq x y z
N MET A 1 23.72 -1.35 -5.38
CA MET A 1 22.69 -0.31 -5.13
C MET A 1 21.33 -0.92 -5.46
N ALA A 2 20.45 -1.07 -4.48
CA ALA A 2 19.07 -1.53 -4.66
C ALA A 2 18.15 -0.30 -4.81
N HIS A 3 17.25 -0.34 -5.79
CA HIS A 3 16.35 0.76 -6.14
C HIS A 3 15.31 1.01 -5.03
N PRO A 4 14.88 2.27 -4.79
CA PRO A 4 14.37 2.72 -3.50
C PRO A 4 13.12 2.08 -2.88
N PHE A 5 12.26 1.31 -3.56
CA PHE A 5 11.15 0.61 -2.87
C PHE A 5 10.67 -0.59 -3.70
N HIS A 6 10.84 -1.89 -3.44
CA HIS A 6 11.32 -2.75 -2.32
C HIS A 6 11.73 -4.13 -2.97
N PRO A 7 12.56 -4.98 -2.32
CA PRO A 7 13.55 -5.92 -2.88
C PRO A 7 13.04 -7.24 -3.46
N LEU A 8 11.74 -7.35 -3.77
CA LEU A 8 11.14 -8.51 -4.43
C LEU A 8 10.48 -8.15 -5.76
N ALA A 9 10.59 -6.90 -6.21
CA ALA A 9 10.08 -6.47 -7.51
C ALA A 9 10.65 -7.35 -8.63
N GLY A 10 9.77 -8.09 -9.31
CA GLY A 10 10.12 -9.01 -10.40
C GLY A 10 10.70 -10.37 -9.96
N ARG A 11 10.77 -10.67 -8.66
CA ARG A 11 11.26 -11.97 -8.15
C ARG A 11 10.09 -12.84 -7.69
N GLY A 12 9.99 -14.04 -8.26
CA GLY A 12 9.06 -15.07 -7.76
C GLY A 12 9.41 -15.46 -6.33
N VAL A 13 8.40 -15.53 -5.46
CA VAL A 13 8.53 -15.98 -4.08
C VAL A 13 7.74 -17.26 -3.87
N GLU A 14 8.29 -18.15 -3.07
CA GLU A 14 7.61 -19.40 -2.71
C GLU A 14 6.49 -19.10 -1.70
N VAL A 15 5.26 -19.53 -2.04
CA VAL A 15 4.15 -19.52 -1.10
C VAL A 15 4.28 -20.75 -0.21
N LEU A 16 4.59 -20.53 1.07
CA LEU A 16 4.73 -21.61 2.05
C LEU A 16 3.37 -22.18 2.44
N TYR A 17 2.39 -21.30 2.70
CA TYR A 17 0.99 -21.67 2.90
C TYR A 17 0.07 -20.45 2.77
N SER A 18 -1.24 -20.71 2.71
CA SER A 18 -2.28 -19.68 2.78
C SER A 18 -3.09 -19.77 4.06
N MET A 19 -3.54 -18.64 4.58
CA MET A 19 -4.43 -18.59 5.75
C MET A 19 -5.52 -17.55 5.58
N LYS A 20 -6.55 -17.60 6.43
CA LYS A 20 -7.55 -16.53 6.57
C LYS A 20 -7.26 -15.71 7.82
N ARG A 21 -7.30 -14.38 7.70
CA ARG A 21 -7.17 -13.44 8.84
C ARG A 21 -8.14 -12.27 8.63
N GLY A 22 -9.05 -12.06 9.58
CA GLY A 22 -10.07 -10.99 9.48
C GLY A 22 -10.91 -11.06 8.21
N GLY A 23 -11.29 -12.26 7.77
CA GLY A 23 -12.04 -12.49 6.52
C GLY A 23 -11.21 -12.39 5.23
N ARG A 24 -9.97 -11.91 5.28
CA ARG A 24 -9.07 -11.78 4.12
C ARG A 24 -8.20 -13.01 3.97
N ARG A 25 -7.90 -13.39 2.72
CA ARG A 25 -6.94 -14.45 2.41
C ARG A 25 -5.53 -13.85 2.40
N MET A 26 -4.61 -14.52 3.08
CA MET A 26 -3.21 -14.12 3.21
C MET A 26 -2.31 -15.22 2.65
N PHE A 27 -1.18 -14.84 2.07
CA PHE A 27 -0.06 -15.74 1.82
C PHE A 27 1.04 -15.50 2.84
N VAL A 28 1.63 -16.61 3.29
CA VAL A 28 2.92 -16.61 3.97
C VAL A 28 3.95 -17.03 2.93
N VAL A 29 4.89 -16.14 2.63
CA VAL A 29 5.91 -16.34 1.59
C VAL A 29 7.30 -16.42 2.19
N GLY A 30 8.16 -17.24 1.61
CA GLY A 30 9.58 -17.27 1.95
C GLY A 30 10.31 -16.07 1.35
N THR A 31 11.19 -15.42 2.12
CA THR A 31 12.01 -14.29 1.64
C THR A 31 13.36 -14.74 1.06
N GLY A 32 13.63 -16.05 1.04
CA GLY A 32 14.91 -16.63 0.59
C GLY A 32 16.05 -16.53 1.61
N THR A 33 15.84 -15.87 2.76
CA THR A 33 16.82 -15.72 3.86
C THR A 33 16.48 -16.58 5.08
N GLY A 34 15.61 -17.59 4.91
CA GLY A 34 15.04 -18.38 6.01
C GLY A 34 13.96 -17.65 6.81
N ALA A 35 13.69 -16.38 6.50
CA ALA A 35 12.56 -15.63 7.04
C ALA A 35 11.29 -15.82 6.18
N SER A 36 10.15 -15.53 6.78
CA SER A 36 8.86 -15.49 6.09
C SER A 36 8.19 -14.12 6.25
N MET A 37 7.36 -13.78 5.28
CA MET A 37 6.56 -12.57 5.26
C MET A 37 5.10 -12.94 5.02
N THR A 38 4.19 -12.29 5.74
CA THR A 38 2.75 -12.44 5.50
C THR A 38 2.26 -11.24 4.70
N LEU A 39 1.59 -11.49 3.58
CA LEU A 39 0.96 -10.45 2.76
C LEU A 39 -0.45 -10.86 2.32
N PRO A 40 -1.35 -9.88 2.12
CA PRO A 40 -2.65 -10.15 1.52
C PRO A 40 -2.50 -10.68 0.09
N VAL A 41 -3.36 -11.60 -0.33
CA VAL A 41 -3.33 -12.16 -1.69
C VAL A 41 -3.57 -11.08 -2.75
N GLU A 42 -4.39 -10.09 -2.44
CA GLU A 42 -4.69 -8.95 -3.30
C GLU A 42 -3.48 -8.05 -3.60
N TRP A 43 -2.35 -8.24 -2.91
CA TRP A 43 -1.10 -7.53 -3.16
C TRP A 43 -0.14 -8.31 -4.06
N THR A 44 -0.51 -9.50 -4.53
CA THR A 44 0.26 -10.26 -5.50
C THR A 44 -0.39 -10.21 -6.88
N ASP A 45 0.29 -10.79 -7.86
CA ASP A 45 -0.24 -11.13 -9.19
C ASP A 45 -1.53 -11.98 -9.18
N ARG A 46 -1.89 -12.59 -8.04
CA ARG A 46 -3.12 -13.37 -7.85
C ARG A 46 -4.27 -12.54 -7.27
N GLY A 47 -4.04 -11.26 -7.02
CA GLY A 47 -5.06 -10.29 -6.65
C GLY A 47 -5.94 -9.88 -7.84
N PRO A 48 -6.91 -8.99 -7.60
CA PRO A 48 -7.61 -8.32 -8.69
C PRO A 48 -6.63 -7.67 -9.66
N ALA A 49 -6.95 -7.71 -10.96
CA ALA A 49 -6.12 -7.07 -11.97
C ALA A 49 -5.89 -5.60 -11.60
N ALA A 50 -4.65 -5.13 -11.72
CA ALA A 50 -4.34 -3.73 -11.56
C ALA A 50 -5.19 -2.92 -12.55
N GLN A 51 -5.80 -1.84 -12.05
CA GLN A 51 -6.53 -0.93 -12.93
C GLN A 51 -5.52 -0.28 -13.88
N ASP A 52 -5.88 -0.13 -15.16
CA ASP A 52 -5.02 0.47 -16.19
C ASP A 52 -4.83 1.99 -16.00
N ALA A 53 -5.43 2.55 -14.95
CA ALA A 53 -5.25 3.92 -14.51
C ALA A 53 -3.90 4.08 -13.80
N ARG A 54 -2.83 4.28 -14.57
CA ARG A 54 -1.56 4.75 -13.99
C ARG A 54 -1.77 6.10 -13.34
N VAL A 55 -1.37 6.22 -12.09
CA VAL A 55 -1.36 7.51 -11.38
C VAL A 55 -0.09 8.27 -11.78
N SER A 56 -0.23 9.51 -12.26
CA SER A 56 0.90 10.36 -12.58
C SER A 56 1.61 10.86 -11.31
N GLN A 57 2.91 11.12 -11.41
CA GLN A 57 3.66 11.70 -10.30
C GLN A 57 3.10 13.07 -9.93
N GLU A 58 2.79 13.89 -10.93
CA GLU A 58 2.18 15.21 -10.76
C GLU A 58 0.83 15.09 -10.04
N GLY A 59 0.00 14.13 -10.43
CA GLY A 59 -1.29 13.89 -9.78
C GLY A 59 -1.16 13.47 -8.32
N LEU A 60 -0.11 12.72 -7.96
CA LEU A 60 0.18 12.39 -6.55
C LEU A 60 0.62 13.62 -5.75
N VAL A 61 1.41 14.51 -6.35
CA VAL A 61 1.84 15.77 -5.72
C VAL A 61 0.64 16.70 -5.52
N GLU A 62 -0.21 16.86 -6.53
CA GLU A 62 -1.43 17.66 -6.45
C GLU A 62 -2.41 17.11 -5.42
N LEU A 63 -2.62 15.78 -5.39
CA LEU A 63 -3.47 15.14 -4.40
C LEU A 63 -2.95 15.36 -2.98
N ARG A 64 -1.62 15.29 -2.78
CA ARG A 64 -1.02 15.58 -1.48
C ARG A 64 -1.27 17.03 -1.05
N ALA A 65 -1.04 17.98 -1.95
CA ALA A 65 -1.29 19.41 -1.67
C ALA A 65 -2.76 19.66 -1.32
N LEU A 66 -3.70 19.01 -2.02
CA LEU A 66 -5.13 19.10 -1.72
C LEU A 66 -5.47 18.54 -0.33
N LEU A 67 -4.94 17.37 0.02
CA LEU A 67 -5.15 16.77 1.33
C LEU A 67 -4.61 17.66 2.46
N ASP A 68 -3.42 18.24 2.28
CA ASP A 68 -2.83 19.17 3.24
C ASP A 68 -3.71 20.42 3.43
N ALA A 69 -4.23 21.00 2.33
CA ALA A 69 -5.14 22.15 2.39
C ALA A 69 -6.47 21.82 3.11
N LEU A 70 -7.04 20.64 2.86
CA LEU A 70 -8.26 20.18 3.54
C LEU A 70 -8.02 19.95 5.03
N ALA A 71 -6.88 19.37 5.41
CA ALA A 71 -6.51 19.16 6.81
C ALA A 71 -6.40 20.49 7.56
N ILE A 72 -5.73 21.50 6.96
CA ILE A 72 -5.61 22.84 7.54
C ILE A 72 -6.98 23.48 7.71
N ARG A 73 -7.85 23.40 6.70
CA ARG A 73 -9.21 23.94 6.78
C ARG A 73 -10.04 23.27 7.88
N CYS A 74 -9.93 21.97 8.05
CA CYS A 74 -10.66 21.27 9.12
C CYS A 74 -10.21 21.71 10.52
N VAL A 75 -8.92 22.00 10.71
CA VAL A 75 -8.38 22.52 11.98
C VAL A 75 -8.89 23.95 12.24
N ASP A 76 -8.84 24.83 11.24
CA ASP A 76 -9.33 26.22 11.35
C ASP A 76 -10.82 26.29 11.71
N GLN A 77 -11.64 25.38 11.15
CA GLN A 77 -13.06 25.28 11.50
C GLN A 77 -13.31 24.72 12.91
N ALA A 78 -12.38 23.95 13.47
CA ALA A 78 -12.47 23.46 14.85
C ALA A 78 -12.09 24.55 15.86
N GLU A 79 -11.12 25.42 15.52
CA GLU A 79 -10.68 26.52 16.39
C GLU A 79 -11.61 27.75 16.32
N GLY A 80 -12.31 27.96 15.19
CA GLY A 80 -13.29 29.05 15.01
C GLY A 80 -14.68 28.78 15.60
N GLY A 81 -14.91 27.62 16.23
CA GLY A 81 -16.20 27.21 16.81
C GLY A 81 -16.39 27.55 18.30
N GLU A 82 -15.36 28.08 18.96
CA GLU A 82 -15.45 28.64 20.32
C GLU A 82 -15.70 30.15 20.25
N SER A 83 -16.97 30.56 20.17
CA SER A 83 -17.42 31.93 20.45
C SER A 83 -18.86 31.92 20.94
#